data_AF-A0A959QPW6-F1
#
_entry.id   AF-A0A959QPW6-F1
#
_cell.length_a   1.000
_cell.length_b   1.000
_cell.length_c   1.000
_cell.angle_alpha   90.00
_cell.angle_beta   90.00
_cell.angle_gamma   90.00
#
_symmetry.space_group_name_H-M   'P 1'
#
loop_
_entity.id
_entity.type
_entity.pdbx_description
1 polymer ?
#
loop_
_entity_poly.entity_id
_entity_poly.type
_entity_poly.pdbx_seq_one_letter_code
_entity_poly.pdbx_strand_id
1 'polypeptide(L)'
;FFRSIDKGATWQTKYMDTNLVKNLVDVVFLSPDTGFISGARGHESIVLKTIDGGANWVKVFGDTTIGGKIWKLQFLDNRIAYASIEPLFSHDTVNMIYSYDGGDNWTIVHVGKIATKPGGWGTQGVGFVKAAKGWVGGYFDGIFETTDSGKTWNHISFGYDFNRIFVIDSNHVFAGGHSVYKYGSGIFTGVKETGISNPPHILYPVSPNPTKGNVKIEFDLKRSTNVVLDVVSMDSRHIFPVTNVFLNPGHYTYYWNDIEAQPGNYIIWLGTNEIPIVQKFVLLE
;
A
#
# COMPACT_ATOMS: atom_id res chain seq x y z
N PHE A 1 6.21 -16.23 4.92
CA PHE A 1 5.22 -15.30 4.36
C PHE A 1 4.42 -16.01 3.27
N PHE A 2 3.25 -15.48 2.94
CA PHE A 2 2.44 -15.98 1.82
C PHE A 2 2.55 -15.01 0.65
N ARG A 3 2.60 -15.54 -0.57
CA ARG A 3 2.61 -14.75 -1.81
C ARG A 3 1.57 -15.31 -2.76
N SER A 4 0.84 -14.42 -3.41
CA SER A 4 -0.01 -14.72 -4.55
C SER A 4 0.49 -13.96 -5.77
N ILE A 5 0.34 -14.54 -6.95
CA ILE A 5 0.59 -13.91 -8.26
C ILE A 5 -0.67 -13.86 -9.13
N ASP A 6 -1.80 -14.32 -8.59
CA ASP A 6 -3.09 -14.49 -9.27
C ASP A 6 -4.21 -13.79 -8.50
N LYS A 7 -3.90 -12.62 -7.94
CA LYS A 7 -4.84 -11.73 -7.22
C LYS A 7 -5.49 -12.37 -5.98
N GLY A 8 -4.79 -13.29 -5.35
CA GLY A 8 -5.23 -13.96 -4.12
C GLY A 8 -6.04 -15.22 -4.35
N ALA A 9 -6.19 -15.69 -5.60
CA ALA A 9 -6.87 -16.95 -5.91
C ALA A 9 -6.08 -18.16 -5.37
N THR A 10 -4.75 -18.14 -5.48
CA THR A 10 -3.86 -19.12 -4.87
C THR A 10 -2.71 -18.46 -4.11
N TRP A 11 -2.22 -19.17 -3.09
CA TRP A 11 -1.18 -18.69 -2.20
C TRP A 11 -0.06 -19.72 -2.07
N GLN A 12 1.17 -19.25 -2.20
CA GLN A 12 2.38 -20.03 -1.96
C GLN A 12 3.03 -19.61 -0.64
N THR A 13 3.40 -20.59 0.17
CA THR A 13 4.16 -20.37 1.41
C THR A 13 5.65 -20.29 1.07
N LYS A 14 6.29 -19.19 1.48
CA LYS A 14 7.75 -19.04 1.46
C LYS A 14 8.29 -18.90 2.88
N TYR A 15 9.25 -19.73 3.24
CA TYR A 15 9.94 -19.66 4.53
C TYR A 15 11.10 -18.67 4.45
N MET A 16 11.19 -17.79 5.44
CA MET A 16 12.34 -16.89 5.60
C MET A 16 13.44 -17.63 6.34
N ASP A 17 14.71 -17.30 6.05
CA ASP A 17 15.80 -17.74 6.90
C ASP A 17 15.62 -17.13 8.31
N THR A 18 15.46 -18.01 9.30
CA THR A 18 15.27 -17.61 10.69
C THR A 18 16.50 -16.97 11.31
N ASN A 19 17.66 -17.12 10.67
CA ASN A 19 18.86 -16.36 10.99
C ASN A 19 18.76 -14.92 10.49
N LEU A 20 17.92 -14.58 9.52
CA LEU A 20 17.69 -13.19 9.11
C LEU A 20 16.66 -12.50 9.99
N VAL A 21 15.50 -13.12 10.20
CA VAL A 21 14.38 -12.53 10.97
C VAL A 21 13.46 -13.63 11.50
N LYS A 22 12.83 -13.40 12.66
CA LYS A 22 11.86 -14.36 13.25
C LYS A 22 10.47 -13.76 13.45
N ASN A 23 10.41 -12.54 13.99
CA ASN A 23 9.16 -11.87 14.32
C ASN A 23 8.80 -10.89 13.22
N LEU A 24 8.23 -11.38 12.12
CA LEU A 24 7.74 -10.54 11.02
C LEU A 24 6.53 -9.71 11.48
N VAL A 25 6.49 -8.43 11.15
CA VAL A 25 5.42 -7.52 11.62
C VAL A 25 4.71 -6.77 10.50
N ASP A 26 5.44 -6.19 9.55
CA ASP A 26 4.83 -5.44 8.44
C ASP A 26 5.55 -5.75 7.11
N VAL A 27 4.84 -5.51 6.01
CA VAL A 27 5.35 -5.69 4.65
C VAL A 27 4.79 -4.62 3.73
N VAL A 28 5.66 -4.03 2.91
CA VAL A 28 5.28 -3.02 1.90
C VAL A 28 6.03 -3.32 0.61
N PHE A 29 5.32 -3.39 -0.52
CA PHE A 29 5.92 -3.46 -1.85
C PHE A 29 5.68 -2.14 -2.59
N LEU A 30 6.76 -1.56 -3.12
CA LEU A 30 6.71 -0.32 -3.93
C LEU A 30 6.56 -0.63 -5.43
N SER A 31 6.93 -1.84 -5.81
CA SER A 31 6.76 -2.42 -7.14
C SER A 31 6.63 -3.94 -7.00
N PRO A 32 6.33 -4.69 -8.07
CA PRO A 32 6.31 -6.16 -8.00
C PRO A 32 7.63 -6.79 -7.51
N ASP A 33 8.76 -6.11 -7.76
CA ASP A 33 10.09 -6.64 -7.46
C ASP A 33 10.69 -6.04 -6.18
N THR A 34 10.38 -4.77 -5.87
CA THR A 34 10.96 -4.04 -4.74
C THR A 34 10.00 -3.98 -3.56
N GLY A 35 10.43 -4.54 -2.43
CA GLY A 35 9.63 -4.58 -1.21
C GLY A 35 10.47 -4.62 0.05
N PHE A 36 9.79 -4.38 1.17
CA PHE A 36 10.36 -4.25 2.50
C PHE A 36 9.56 -5.08 3.49
N ILE A 37 10.28 -5.68 4.43
CA ILE A 37 9.71 -6.41 5.56
C ILE A 37 10.33 -5.84 6.83
N SER A 38 9.50 -5.60 7.84
CA SER A 38 9.97 -5.22 9.16
C SER A 38 9.74 -6.34 10.18
N GLY A 39 10.54 -6.33 11.24
CA GLY A 39 10.39 -7.28 12.32
C GLY A 39 11.50 -7.22 13.35
N ALA A 40 11.76 -8.38 13.96
CA ALA A 40 12.83 -8.57 14.93
C ALA A 40 13.46 -9.96 14.89
N ARG A 41 14.67 -10.06 15.44
CA ARG A 41 15.37 -11.32 15.74
C ARG A 41 16.09 -11.21 17.08
N GLY A 42 15.59 -11.94 18.08
CA GLY A 42 16.09 -11.78 19.46
C GLY A 42 15.85 -10.36 19.93
N HIS A 43 16.93 -9.63 20.25
CA HIS A 43 16.86 -8.22 20.65
C HIS A 43 17.06 -7.25 19.47
N GLU A 44 17.32 -7.74 18.26
CA GLU A 44 17.59 -6.88 17.11
C GLU A 44 16.30 -6.47 16.39
N SER A 45 16.08 -5.16 16.26
CA SER A 45 15.08 -4.56 15.36
C SER A 45 15.58 -4.61 13.93
N ILE A 46 14.75 -5.07 12.98
CA ILE A 46 15.21 -5.43 11.61
C ILE A 46 14.28 -4.85 10.53
N VAL A 47 14.90 -4.28 9.47
CA VAL A 47 14.26 -4.08 8.17
C VAL A 47 15.03 -4.86 7.10
N LEU A 48 14.29 -5.63 6.31
CA LEU A 48 14.80 -6.35 5.14
C LEU A 48 14.25 -5.72 3.86
N LYS A 49 15.03 -5.75 2.79
CA LYS A 49 14.68 -5.31 1.44
C LYS A 49 14.80 -6.47 0.45
N THR A 50 13.88 -6.54 -0.50
CA THR A 50 13.97 -7.37 -1.71
C THR A 50 14.00 -6.47 -2.94
N ILE A 51 14.66 -6.94 -4.00
CA ILE A 51 14.63 -6.35 -5.34
C ILE A 51 14.24 -7.38 -6.43
N ASP A 52 13.81 -8.58 -6.04
CA ASP A 52 13.43 -9.70 -6.92
C ASP A 52 12.08 -10.35 -6.53
N GLY A 53 11.16 -9.55 -5.97
CA GLY A 53 9.80 -10.00 -5.64
C GLY A 53 9.74 -10.96 -4.45
N GLY A 54 10.72 -10.85 -3.55
CA GLY A 54 10.86 -11.68 -2.35
C GLY A 54 11.43 -13.06 -2.65
N ALA A 55 12.23 -13.21 -3.70
CA ALA A 55 13.05 -14.42 -3.87
C ALA A 55 14.25 -14.36 -2.91
N ASN A 56 14.87 -13.18 -2.74
CA ASN A 56 15.93 -12.93 -1.79
C ASN A 56 15.63 -11.68 -0.94
N TRP A 57 16.08 -11.71 0.32
CA TRP A 57 15.92 -10.59 1.25
C TRP A 57 17.27 -10.23 1.86
N VAL A 58 17.60 -8.94 1.82
CA VAL A 58 18.84 -8.38 2.36
C VAL A 58 18.51 -7.47 3.53
N LYS A 59 19.27 -7.57 4.63
CA LYS A 59 19.10 -6.67 5.77
C LYS A 59 19.64 -5.28 5.45
N VAL A 60 18.76 -4.27 5.49
CA VAL A 60 19.07 -2.85 5.24
C VAL A 60 19.03 -2.01 6.54
N PHE A 61 18.48 -2.56 7.61
CA PHE A 61 18.57 -1.98 8.95
C PHE A 61 18.63 -3.09 10.00
N GLY A 62 19.46 -2.87 11.02
CA GLY A 62 19.60 -3.72 12.20
C GLY A 62 20.04 -2.88 13.39
N ASP A 63 19.30 -2.92 14.48
CA ASP A 63 19.68 -2.24 15.72
C ASP A 63 19.45 -3.13 16.95
N THR A 64 20.47 -3.21 17.80
CA THR A 64 20.43 -3.92 19.08
C THR A 64 20.46 -2.98 20.29
N THR A 65 20.57 -1.66 20.07
CA THR A 65 20.74 -0.68 21.16
C THR A 65 19.40 -0.24 21.74
N ILE A 66 18.46 0.16 20.89
CA ILE A 66 17.03 0.30 21.22
C ILE A 66 16.39 -1.08 21.23
N GLY A 67 16.76 -1.90 20.23
CA GLY A 67 16.26 -3.24 20.04
C GLY A 67 14.75 -3.29 19.78
N GLY A 68 14.15 -4.44 20.08
CA GLY A 68 12.69 -4.63 20.01
C GLY A 68 12.17 -4.90 18.60
N LYS A 69 11.01 -4.35 18.24
CA LYS A 69 10.32 -4.63 16.97
C LYS A 69 10.10 -3.37 16.15
N ILE A 70 10.21 -3.50 14.84
CA ILE A 70 9.75 -2.48 13.90
C ILE A 70 8.33 -2.80 13.45
N TRP A 71 7.36 -1.95 13.81
CA TRP A 71 5.93 -2.31 13.76
C TRP A 71 5.19 -1.90 12.50
N LYS A 72 5.51 -0.73 11.96
CA LYS A 72 4.81 -0.17 10.81
C LYS A 72 5.82 0.50 9.90
N LEU A 73 5.75 0.19 8.62
CA LEU A 73 6.50 0.84 7.56
C LEU A 73 5.59 1.80 6.80
N GLN A 74 6.11 2.97 6.46
CA GLN A 74 5.44 3.89 5.55
C GLN A 74 6.46 4.48 4.57
N PHE A 75 6.14 4.41 3.28
CA PHE A 75 6.84 5.12 2.23
C PHE A 75 5.96 6.27 1.74
N LEU A 76 6.52 7.48 1.67
CA LEU A 76 5.82 8.63 1.07
C LEU A 76 6.03 8.66 -0.45
N ASP A 77 7.22 8.23 -0.89
CA ASP A 77 7.62 8.10 -2.27
C ASP A 77 8.74 7.04 -2.38
N ASN A 78 9.44 7.00 -3.52
CA ASN A 78 10.54 6.06 -3.75
C ASN A 78 11.86 6.43 -3.03
N ARG A 79 11.89 7.51 -2.24
CA ARG A 79 13.08 8.00 -1.51
C ARG A 79 12.82 8.08 -0.01
N ILE A 80 11.67 8.60 0.41
CA ILE A 80 11.38 8.93 1.80
C ILE A 80 10.55 7.82 2.44
N ALA A 81 11.09 7.28 3.54
CA ALA A 81 10.42 6.25 4.32
C ALA A 81 10.57 6.47 5.83
N TYR A 82 9.59 5.98 6.58
CA TYR A 82 9.52 6.03 8.03
C TYR A 82 9.12 4.66 8.58
N ALA A 83 9.64 4.32 9.76
CA ALA A 83 9.15 3.16 10.49
C ALA A 83 9.12 3.41 12.00
N SER A 84 8.15 2.85 12.70
CA SER A 84 8.11 2.86 14.17
C SER A 84 9.06 1.81 14.73
N ILE A 85 9.79 2.13 15.81
CA ILE A 85 10.62 1.17 16.54
C ILE A 85 10.18 1.10 18.00
N GLU A 86 9.70 -0.07 18.40
CA GLU A 86 9.35 -0.38 19.78
C GLU A 86 10.62 -0.61 20.59
N PRO A 87 10.94 0.23 21.60
CA PRO A 87 12.12 0.03 22.42
C PRO A 87 11.97 -1.18 23.35
N LEU A 88 12.97 -2.06 23.37
CA LEU A 88 13.00 -3.24 24.25
C LEU A 88 13.46 -2.90 25.68
N PHE A 89 14.33 -1.90 25.82
CA PHE A 89 15.02 -1.62 27.09
C PHE A 89 14.56 -0.34 27.79
N SER A 90 13.76 0.51 27.12
CA SER A 90 13.33 1.81 27.65
C SER A 90 11.89 2.10 27.26
N HIS A 91 10.95 1.74 28.14
CA HIS A 91 9.52 1.90 27.88
C HIS A 91 9.02 3.34 28.02
N ASP A 92 9.86 4.28 28.45
CA ASP A 92 9.51 5.71 28.51
C ASP A 92 9.94 6.48 27.25
N THR A 93 10.58 5.83 26.27
CA THR A 93 11.09 6.49 25.06
C THR A 93 10.22 6.24 23.84
N VAL A 94 10.08 7.26 23.01
CA VAL A 94 9.41 7.16 21.71
C VAL A 94 10.46 7.34 20.62
N ASN A 95 10.53 6.37 19.71
CA ASN A 95 11.55 6.31 18.68
C ASN A 95 10.94 5.89 17.35
N MET A 96 11.51 6.40 16.27
CA MET A 96 11.22 5.96 14.92
C MET A 96 12.53 5.81 14.14
N ILE A 97 12.46 5.26 12.94
CA ILE A 97 13.55 5.29 11.96
C ILE A 97 13.09 6.01 10.70
N TYR A 98 14.06 6.61 10.01
CA TYR A 98 13.86 7.42 8.81
C TYR A 98 14.86 7.02 7.73
N SER A 99 14.42 7.02 6.48
CA SER A 99 15.26 6.88 5.30
C SER A 99 14.93 7.97 4.27
N TYR A 100 15.96 8.40 3.54
CA TYR A 100 15.87 9.40 2.47
C TYR A 100 16.42 8.89 1.12
N ASP A 101 16.81 7.61 1.06
CA ASP A 101 17.43 6.96 -0.09
C ASP A 101 16.67 5.70 -0.53
N GLY A 102 15.35 5.69 -0.30
CA GLY A 102 14.47 4.61 -0.76
C GLY A 102 14.60 3.35 0.10
N GLY A 103 14.95 3.51 1.38
CA GLY A 103 15.06 2.43 2.35
C GLY A 103 16.36 1.63 2.28
N ASP A 104 17.39 2.14 1.57
CA ASP A 104 18.72 1.51 1.54
C ASP A 104 19.51 1.77 2.83
N ASN A 105 19.37 2.96 3.40
CA ASN A 105 19.91 3.30 4.71
C ASN A 105 18.84 3.93 5.60
N TRP A 106 18.94 3.65 6.91
CA TRP A 106 17.98 4.13 7.91
C TRP A 106 18.72 4.75 9.10
N THR A 107 18.19 5.86 9.60
CA THR A 107 18.68 6.55 10.80
C THR A 107 17.62 6.54 11.88
N ILE A 108 18.05 6.31 13.13
CA ILE A 108 17.18 6.41 14.30
C ILE A 108 16.85 7.88 14.58
N VAL A 109 15.58 8.15 14.86
CA VAL A 109 15.06 9.44 15.30
C VAL A 109 14.44 9.28 16.69
N HIS A 110 15.00 10.01 17.66
CA HIS A 110 14.48 10.09 19.01
C HIS A 110 13.36 11.14 19.05
N VAL A 111 12.12 10.69 19.22
CA VAL A 111 10.92 11.54 19.14
C VAL A 111 10.67 12.27 20.45
N GLY A 112 10.81 11.57 21.58
CA GLY A 112 10.56 12.14 22.89
C GLY A 112 10.48 11.10 23.99
N LYS A 113 10.01 11.53 25.15
CA LYS A 113 9.77 10.67 26.31
C LYS A 113 8.34 10.79 26.80
N ILE A 114 7.70 9.65 27.06
CA ILE A 114 6.40 9.55 27.72
C ILE A 114 6.31 8.19 28.41
N ALA A 115 5.78 8.16 29.63
CA ALA A 115 5.59 6.90 30.34
C ALA A 115 4.57 6.01 29.60
N THR A 116 4.93 4.76 29.33
CA THR A 116 3.94 3.73 28.95
C THR A 116 3.12 3.30 30.15
N LYS A 117 1.92 2.80 29.89
CA LYS A 117 1.13 2.10 30.90
C LYS A 117 1.84 0.81 31.34
N PRO A 118 1.62 0.32 32.57
CA PRO A 118 2.15 -0.97 33.02
C PRO A 118 1.80 -2.10 32.05
N GLY A 119 2.79 -2.91 31.67
CA GLY A 119 2.63 -3.98 30.68
C GLY A 119 2.57 -3.49 29.23
N GLY A 120 2.87 -2.22 28.99
CA GLY A 120 2.81 -1.58 27.69
C GLY A 120 3.98 -1.87 26.76
N TRP A 121 3.64 -2.04 25.49
CA TRP A 121 4.57 -2.27 24.38
C TRP A 121 4.74 -0.95 23.62
N GLY A 122 5.89 -0.29 23.78
CA GLY A 122 6.17 1.13 23.48
C GLY A 122 5.63 1.72 22.17
N THR A 123 6.51 2.08 21.23
CA THR A 123 6.11 2.75 19.98
C THR A 123 5.67 1.74 18.93
N GLN A 124 4.52 1.95 18.27
CA GLN A 124 3.95 1.02 17.29
C GLN A 124 3.46 1.70 16.02
N GLY A 125 2.74 2.82 16.15
CA GLY A 125 2.20 3.57 15.02
C GLY A 125 3.20 4.60 14.49
N VAL A 126 3.26 4.73 13.17
CA VAL A 126 3.88 5.86 12.48
C VAL A 126 3.02 6.23 11.27
N GLY A 127 2.90 7.51 10.97
CA GLY A 127 2.17 7.98 9.79
C GLY A 127 2.45 9.44 9.47
N PHE A 128 2.74 9.73 8.21
CA PHE A 128 3.07 11.05 7.69
C PHE A 128 2.18 11.37 6.49
N VAL A 129 1.60 12.57 6.46
CA VAL A 129 0.82 13.07 5.31
C VAL A 129 1.70 13.65 4.21
N LYS A 130 2.83 14.22 4.62
CA LYS A 130 3.91 14.76 3.81
C LYS A 130 5.16 14.73 4.67
N ALA A 131 6.33 14.86 4.09
CA ALA A 131 7.60 14.83 4.84
C ALA A 131 7.55 15.75 6.07
N ALA A 132 6.92 16.93 5.97
CA ALA A 132 6.83 17.90 7.05
C ALA A 132 5.83 17.59 8.18
N LYS A 133 4.78 16.79 7.98
CA LYS A 133 3.71 16.60 8.96
C LYS A 133 3.43 15.12 9.17
N GLY A 134 3.55 14.67 10.42
CA GLY A 134 3.34 13.27 10.76
C GLY A 134 3.20 13.04 12.26
N TRP A 135 3.00 11.77 12.58
CA TRP A 135 2.67 11.31 13.92
C TRP A 135 3.38 10.00 14.24
N VAL A 136 3.71 9.84 15.52
CA VAL A 136 4.24 8.59 16.09
C VAL A 136 3.45 8.26 17.34
N GLY A 137 2.96 7.03 17.39
CA GLY A 137 1.98 6.54 18.36
C GLY A 137 2.35 5.17 18.93
N GLY A 138 1.67 4.76 19.99
CA GLY A 138 1.94 3.49 20.65
C GLY A 138 1.18 3.36 21.96
N TYR A 139 1.69 2.52 22.87
CA TYR A 139 1.06 2.20 24.14
C TYR A 139 1.31 3.26 25.23
N PHE A 140 0.92 4.50 24.92
CA PHE A 140 1.04 5.66 25.78
C PHE A 140 -0.23 6.51 25.71
N ASP A 141 -0.42 7.40 26.69
CA ASP A 141 -1.54 8.35 26.68
C ASP A 141 -1.23 9.49 25.71
N GLY A 142 -1.85 9.48 24.53
CA GLY A 142 -1.64 10.48 23.49
C GLY A 142 -0.79 10.01 22.31
N ILE A 143 -0.36 10.99 21.51
CA ILE A 143 0.44 10.79 20.30
C ILE A 143 1.48 11.89 20.17
N PHE A 144 2.62 11.62 19.55
CA PHE A 144 3.56 12.66 19.16
C PHE A 144 3.27 13.14 17.75
N GLU A 145 3.35 14.45 17.53
CA GLU A 145 3.14 15.10 16.26
C GLU A 145 4.34 15.98 15.89
N THR A 146 4.74 15.94 14.62
CA THR A 146 5.70 16.88 14.03
C THR A 146 5.04 17.72 12.95
N THR A 147 5.51 18.96 12.79
CA THR A 147 5.13 19.89 11.71
C THR A 147 6.33 20.41 10.91
N ASP A 148 7.54 19.90 11.19
CA ASP A 148 8.82 20.36 10.63
C ASP A 148 9.72 19.23 10.11
N SER A 149 9.09 18.14 9.67
CA SER A 149 9.76 16.93 9.14
C SER A 149 10.47 16.07 10.16
N GLY A 150 9.91 15.99 11.37
CA GLY A 150 10.44 15.17 12.44
C GLY A 150 11.64 15.78 13.15
N LYS A 151 11.94 17.08 12.93
CA LYS A 151 13.00 17.79 13.65
C LYS A 151 12.59 18.11 15.08
N THR A 152 11.33 18.49 15.26
CA THR A 152 10.70 18.67 16.56
C THR A 152 9.36 17.94 16.63
N TRP A 153 9.00 17.57 17.86
CA TRP A 153 7.82 16.77 18.16
C TRP A 153 7.10 17.32 19.37
N ASN A 154 5.78 17.43 19.25
CA ASN A 154 4.88 17.85 20.32
C ASN A 154 3.99 16.67 20.73
N HIS A 155 3.87 16.45 22.03
CA HIS A 155 2.93 15.48 22.56
C HIS A 155 1.51 16.08 22.56
N ILE A 156 0.53 15.29 22.10
CA ILE A 156 -0.89 15.65 22.09
C ILE A 156 -1.64 14.62 22.91
N SER A 157 -2.23 15.07 24.03
CA SER A 157 -2.92 14.22 25.00
C SER A 157 -4.35 13.86 24.56
N PHE A 158 -4.49 12.94 23.61
CA PHE A 158 -5.77 12.32 23.27
C PHE A 158 -5.61 10.85 22.88
N GLY A 159 -6.58 10.03 23.26
CA GLY A 159 -6.54 8.61 22.93
C GLY A 159 -5.32 7.89 23.46
N TYR A 160 -5.17 6.63 23.06
CA TYR A 160 -4.05 5.77 23.45
C TYR A 160 -4.01 4.52 22.55
N ASP A 161 -2.91 3.76 22.65
CA ASP A 161 -2.66 2.48 21.96
C ASP A 161 -2.65 2.57 20.43
N PHE A 162 -2.12 3.68 19.90
CA PHE A 162 -2.07 3.92 18.46
C PHE A 162 -1.15 2.92 17.73
N ASN A 163 -1.73 1.90 17.09
CA ASN A 163 -1.00 0.83 16.41
C ASN A 163 -0.75 1.12 14.92
N ARG A 164 -1.74 1.69 14.21
CA ARG A 164 -1.64 1.97 12.77
C ARG A 164 -2.18 3.36 12.48
N ILE A 165 -1.42 4.12 11.70
CA ILE A 165 -1.84 5.42 11.17
C ILE A 165 -1.90 5.26 9.65
N PHE A 166 -3.09 5.29 9.11
CA PHE A 166 -3.36 5.13 7.69
C PHE A 166 -3.68 6.49 7.07
N VAL A 167 -2.88 6.86 6.08
CA VAL A 167 -2.95 8.16 5.41
C VAL A 167 -3.55 7.95 4.02
N ILE A 168 -4.62 8.67 3.72
CA ILE A 168 -5.24 8.69 2.39
C ILE A 168 -4.73 9.91 1.62
N ASP A 169 -4.80 11.08 2.24
CA ASP A 169 -4.26 12.34 1.71
C ASP A 169 -3.94 13.31 2.86
N SER A 170 -3.57 14.55 2.52
CA SER A 170 -3.16 15.57 3.50
C SER A 170 -4.22 15.96 4.54
N ASN A 171 -5.50 15.68 4.27
CA ASN A 171 -6.64 16.03 5.12
C ASN A 171 -7.45 14.79 5.56
N HIS A 172 -6.99 13.58 5.25
CA HIS A 172 -7.69 12.34 5.60
C HIS A 172 -6.70 11.33 6.14
N VAL A 173 -6.57 11.32 7.47
CA VAL A 173 -5.74 10.36 8.19
C VAL A 173 -6.58 9.66 9.24
N PHE A 174 -6.43 8.35 9.32
CA PHE A 174 -7.10 7.50 10.30
C PHE A 174 -6.05 6.87 11.20
N ALA A 175 -6.21 7.04 12.50
CA ALA A 175 -5.37 6.37 13.48
C ALA A 175 -6.20 5.33 14.23
N GLY A 176 -5.78 4.07 14.15
CA GLY A 176 -6.35 2.99 14.95
C GLY A 176 -5.59 2.87 16.27
N GLY A 177 -6.30 3.07 17.37
CA GLY A 177 -5.86 2.69 18.71
C GLY A 177 -7.02 2.08 19.49
N HIS A 178 -7.23 2.50 20.73
CA HIS A 178 -8.41 2.06 21.49
C HIS A 178 -9.74 2.47 20.81
N SER A 179 -9.72 3.59 20.09
CA SER A 179 -10.77 4.01 19.17
C SER A 179 -10.17 4.26 17.78
N VAL A 180 -11.02 4.50 16.79
CA VAL A 180 -10.60 5.05 15.51
C VAL A 180 -10.69 6.57 15.57
N TYR A 181 -9.56 7.23 15.32
CA TYR A 181 -9.44 8.67 15.28
C TYR A 181 -9.28 9.14 13.84
N LYS A 182 -9.85 10.31 13.53
CA LYS A 182 -9.72 10.94 12.21
C LYS A 182 -9.07 12.31 12.37
N TYR A 183 -8.09 12.60 11.54
CA TYR A 183 -7.54 13.95 11.36
C TYR A 183 -8.03 14.54 10.03
N GLY A 184 -8.31 15.85 10.08
CA GLY A 184 -8.75 16.69 8.97
C GLY A 184 -10.26 16.90 8.89
N SER A 185 -10.64 17.96 8.17
CA SER A 185 -12.02 18.38 7.98
C SER A 185 -12.54 17.96 6.59
N GLY A 186 -13.76 17.42 6.54
CA GLY A 186 -14.38 16.99 5.29
C GLY A 186 -15.34 15.82 5.49
N ILE A 187 -16.52 15.93 4.88
CA ILE A 187 -17.40 14.79 4.59
C ILE A 187 -16.86 14.16 3.30
N PHE A 188 -16.83 12.83 3.18
CA PHE A 188 -16.56 12.18 1.90
C PHE A 188 -17.70 12.52 0.93
N THR A 189 -17.57 13.59 0.16
CA THR A 189 -18.56 13.96 -0.87
C THR A 189 -18.23 13.39 -2.25
N GLY A 190 -17.08 12.70 -2.37
CA GLY A 190 -16.66 12.00 -3.58
C GLY A 190 -15.23 11.48 -3.48
N VAL A 191 -14.89 10.56 -4.37
CA VAL A 191 -13.50 10.15 -4.61
C VAL A 191 -12.89 11.21 -5.52
N LYS A 192 -11.92 11.99 -5.01
CA LYS A 192 -11.11 12.82 -5.90
C LYS A 192 -10.20 11.86 -6.66
N GLU A 193 -10.52 11.60 -7.93
CA GLU A 193 -9.56 10.97 -8.83
C GLU A 193 -8.30 11.83 -8.82
N THR A 194 -7.27 11.37 -8.12
CA THR A 194 -5.94 11.94 -8.30
C THR A 194 -5.60 11.59 -9.74
N GLY A 195 -5.56 12.61 -10.61
CA GLY A 195 -5.13 12.41 -11.99
C GLY A 195 -3.70 11.88 -11.96
N ILE A 196 -3.55 10.56 -12.01
CA ILE A 196 -2.24 9.95 -12.11
C ILE A 196 -1.72 10.34 -13.49
N SER A 197 -0.53 10.94 -13.51
CA SER A 197 0.15 11.40 -14.70
C SER A 197 0.24 10.28 -15.74
N ASN A 198 -0.41 10.49 -16.89
CA ASN A 198 -0.40 9.67 -18.11
C ASN A 198 -0.68 8.17 -17.93
N PRO A 199 -1.81 7.62 -18.43
CA PRO A 199 -1.91 6.19 -18.61
C PRO A 199 -0.82 5.75 -19.61
N PRO A 200 0.05 4.77 -19.30
CA PRO A 200 1.00 4.23 -20.26
C PRO A 200 0.31 3.29 -21.26
N HIS A 201 -1.02 3.21 -21.28
CA HIS A 201 -1.77 2.27 -22.10
C HIS A 201 -2.91 3.01 -22.78
N ILE A 202 -3.35 2.51 -23.94
CA ILE A 202 -4.45 3.11 -24.69
C ILE A 202 -5.52 2.04 -24.82
N LEU A 203 -6.75 2.32 -24.38
CA LEU A 203 -7.92 1.52 -24.73
C LEU A 203 -8.65 2.28 -25.84
N TYR A 204 -8.78 1.65 -27.02
CA TYR A 204 -9.43 2.28 -28.16
C TYR A 204 -10.97 2.24 -28.01
N PRO A 205 -11.69 3.17 -28.65
CA PRO A 205 -13.14 3.11 -28.72
C PRO A 205 -13.61 1.76 -29.24
N VAL A 206 -14.54 1.16 -28.51
CA VAL A 206 -15.15 -0.11 -28.84
C VAL A 206 -15.88 -0.02 -30.19
N SER A 207 -15.74 -1.05 -31.03
CA SER A 207 -16.34 -1.07 -32.36
C SER A 207 -16.97 -2.44 -32.68
N PRO A 208 -18.21 -2.50 -33.21
CA PRO A 208 -19.13 -1.38 -33.38
C PRO A 208 -19.69 -0.88 -32.03
N ASN A 209 -20.14 0.38 -31.98
CA ASN A 209 -20.85 0.93 -30.83
C ASN A 209 -21.85 2.02 -31.30
N PRO A 210 -23.18 1.84 -31.12
CA PRO A 210 -23.84 0.67 -30.53
C PRO A 210 -23.62 -0.65 -31.31
N THR A 211 -23.84 -1.79 -30.67
CA THR A 211 -23.64 -3.13 -31.24
C THR A 211 -24.82 -4.06 -30.99
N LYS A 212 -25.02 -5.08 -31.84
CA LYS A 212 -25.93 -6.22 -31.61
C LYS A 212 -25.18 -7.49 -31.13
N GLY A 213 -23.90 -7.35 -30.77
CA GLY A 213 -22.99 -8.45 -30.45
C GLY A 213 -21.70 -8.40 -31.29
N ASN A 214 -20.74 -9.28 -31.02
CA ASN A 214 -19.42 -9.30 -31.68
C ASN A 214 -18.68 -7.96 -31.62
N VAL A 215 -18.27 -7.63 -30.41
CA VAL A 215 -17.61 -6.39 -30.06
C VAL A 215 -16.09 -6.55 -30.20
N LYS A 216 -15.45 -5.71 -31.02
CA LYS A 216 -13.99 -5.62 -31.10
C LYS A 216 -13.47 -4.69 -30.02
N ILE A 217 -12.53 -5.19 -29.23
CA ILE A 217 -11.86 -4.48 -28.15
C ILE A 217 -10.37 -4.40 -28.50
N GLU A 218 -9.83 -3.19 -28.57
CA GLU A 218 -8.43 -2.96 -28.94
C GLU A 218 -7.73 -2.13 -27.88
N PHE A 219 -6.48 -2.48 -27.56
CA PHE A 219 -5.65 -1.68 -26.67
C PHE A 219 -4.16 -1.79 -26.98
N ASP A 220 -3.42 -0.72 -26.67
CA ASP A 220 -1.96 -0.68 -26.70
C ASP A 220 -1.40 -0.77 -25.29
N LEU A 221 -0.40 -1.63 -25.10
CA LEU A 221 0.45 -1.64 -23.93
C LEU A 221 1.80 -0.96 -24.23
N LYS A 222 2.20 0.10 -23.51
CA LYS A 222 3.54 0.70 -23.66
C LYS A 222 4.62 0.10 -22.75
N ARG A 223 4.24 -0.81 -21.84
CA ARG A 223 5.13 -1.59 -20.97
C ARG A 223 4.51 -2.95 -20.64
N SER A 224 5.30 -3.94 -20.24
CA SER A 224 4.75 -5.23 -19.81
C SER A 224 3.96 -5.08 -18.51
N THR A 225 2.77 -5.66 -18.45
CA THR A 225 1.88 -5.58 -17.28
C THR A 225 0.93 -6.79 -17.26
N ASN A 226 0.27 -7.03 -16.12
CA ASN A 226 -0.85 -7.96 -16.08
C ASN A 226 -2.07 -7.25 -16.64
N VAL A 227 -2.75 -7.87 -17.60
CA VAL A 227 -4.01 -7.40 -18.16
C VAL A 227 -5.16 -8.25 -17.64
N VAL A 228 -6.16 -7.59 -17.07
CA VAL A 228 -7.49 -8.15 -16.88
C VAL A 228 -8.47 -7.36 -17.73
N LEU A 229 -9.04 -8.05 -18.71
CA LEU A 229 -10.04 -7.50 -19.60
C LEU A 229 -11.38 -8.14 -19.25
N ASP A 230 -12.30 -7.32 -18.75
CA ASP A 230 -13.65 -7.74 -18.40
C ASP A 230 -14.66 -6.86 -19.12
N VAL A 231 -15.81 -7.44 -19.49
CA VAL A 231 -17.01 -6.67 -19.85
C VAL A 231 -17.95 -6.68 -18.66
N VAL A 232 -18.41 -5.50 -18.24
CA VAL A 232 -19.19 -5.34 -17.01
C VAL A 232 -20.50 -4.63 -17.33
N SER A 233 -21.62 -5.20 -16.90
CA SER A 233 -22.93 -4.53 -17.01
C SER A 233 -22.96 -3.27 -16.13
N MET A 234 -23.61 -2.19 -16.57
CA MET A 234 -23.63 -0.92 -15.81
C MET A 234 -24.37 -1.00 -14.46
N ASP A 235 -25.21 -2.02 -14.25
CA ASP A 235 -25.78 -2.32 -12.93
C ASP A 235 -24.79 -3.05 -12.00
N SER A 236 -23.56 -3.33 -12.49
CA SER A 236 -22.46 -4.03 -11.82
C SER A 236 -22.82 -5.43 -11.30
N ARG A 237 -23.90 -6.04 -11.80
CA ARG A 237 -24.33 -7.38 -11.36
C ARG A 237 -23.68 -8.51 -12.15
N HIS A 238 -23.28 -8.25 -13.40
CA HIS A 238 -22.70 -9.26 -14.28
C HIS A 238 -21.33 -8.80 -14.78
N ILE A 239 -20.35 -9.68 -14.59
CA ILE A 239 -18.99 -9.55 -15.09
C ILE A 239 -18.78 -10.70 -16.07
N PHE A 240 -18.40 -10.37 -17.30
CA PHE A 240 -18.08 -11.31 -18.36
C PHE A 240 -16.56 -11.26 -18.58
N PRO A 241 -15.78 -12.21 -18.02
CA PRO A 241 -14.34 -12.19 -18.14
C PRO A 241 -13.91 -12.48 -19.58
N VAL A 242 -13.04 -11.64 -20.14
CA VAL A 242 -12.48 -11.83 -21.49
C VAL A 242 -11.08 -12.44 -21.42
N THR A 243 -10.19 -11.88 -20.59
CA THR A 243 -8.85 -12.44 -20.38
C THR A 243 -8.23 -11.98 -19.06
N ASN A 244 -7.29 -12.77 -18.54
CA ASN A 244 -6.46 -12.44 -17.38
C ASN A 244 -5.05 -13.02 -17.59
N VAL A 245 -4.14 -12.20 -18.13
CA VAL A 245 -2.84 -12.66 -18.62
C VAL A 245 -1.76 -11.60 -18.44
N PHE A 246 -0.50 -12.02 -18.27
CA PHE A 246 0.64 -11.11 -18.38
C PHE A 246 0.99 -10.88 -19.86
N LEU A 247 1.08 -9.61 -20.27
CA LEU A 247 1.37 -9.22 -21.65
C LEU A 247 2.56 -8.29 -21.72
N ASN A 248 3.31 -8.38 -22.83
CA ASN A 248 4.42 -7.49 -23.17
C ASN A 248 3.91 -6.20 -23.85
N PRO A 249 4.77 -5.21 -24.12
CA PRO A 249 4.36 -4.04 -24.88
C PRO A 249 3.91 -4.44 -26.28
N GLY A 250 2.80 -3.90 -26.76
CA GLY A 250 2.24 -4.28 -28.05
C GLY A 250 0.80 -3.82 -28.23
N HIS A 251 0.27 -4.07 -29.43
CA HIS A 251 -1.13 -3.86 -29.77
C HIS A 251 -1.88 -5.19 -29.63
N TYR A 252 -3.03 -5.16 -28.99
CA TYR A 252 -3.84 -6.34 -28.71
C TYR A 252 -5.28 -6.14 -29.16
N THR A 253 -5.86 -7.19 -29.72
CA THR A 253 -7.26 -7.23 -30.15
C THR A 253 -7.95 -8.44 -29.53
N TYR A 254 -9.08 -8.19 -28.90
CA TYR A 254 -10.00 -9.21 -28.39
C TYR A 254 -11.37 -9.00 -29.00
N TYR A 255 -12.14 -10.09 -29.06
CA TYR A 255 -13.54 -10.06 -29.47
C TYR A 255 -14.40 -10.58 -28.33
N TRP A 256 -15.46 -9.84 -28.02
CA TRP A 256 -16.45 -10.24 -27.02
C TRP A 256 -17.81 -10.43 -27.69
N ASN A 257 -18.40 -11.61 -27.47
CA ASN A 257 -19.76 -11.91 -27.88
C ASN A 257 -20.32 -12.94 -26.91
N ASP A 258 -21.21 -12.50 -26.02
CA ASP A 258 -21.78 -13.35 -24.98
C ASP A 258 -23.29 -13.50 -25.19
N ILE A 259 -23.77 -14.73 -25.17
CA ILE A 259 -25.18 -15.06 -25.40
C ILE A 259 -26.06 -14.80 -24.17
N GLU A 260 -25.47 -14.72 -22.97
CA GLU A 260 -26.18 -14.43 -21.73
C GLU A 260 -26.36 -12.92 -21.51
N ALA A 261 -25.59 -12.09 -22.23
CA ALA A 261 -25.65 -10.65 -22.14
C ALA A 261 -26.99 -10.10 -22.65
N GLN A 262 -27.65 -9.31 -21.81
CA GLN A 262 -28.92 -8.65 -22.14
C GLN A 262 -28.67 -7.26 -22.77
N PRO A 263 -29.57 -6.74 -23.63
CA PRO A 263 -29.47 -5.38 -24.13
C PRO A 263 -29.30 -4.36 -23.00
N GLY A 264 -28.40 -3.40 -23.17
CA GLY A 264 -28.07 -2.45 -22.11
C GLY A 264 -26.74 -1.73 -22.30
N ASN A 265 -26.34 -1.00 -21.25
CA ASN A 265 -25.07 -0.29 -21.22
C ASN A 265 -24.01 -1.14 -20.52
N TYR A 266 -22.83 -1.19 -21.11
CA TYR A 266 -21.70 -1.98 -20.64
C TYR A 266 -20.44 -1.13 -20.55
N ILE A 267 -19.51 -1.57 -19.71
CA ILE A 267 -18.15 -1.05 -19.59
C ILE A 267 -17.18 -2.16 -20.00
N ILE A 268 -16.25 -1.85 -20.88
CA ILE A 268 -14.98 -2.58 -20.99
C ILE A 268 -14.07 -2.08 -19.89
N TRP A 269 -13.64 -2.99 -19.01
CA TRP A 269 -12.65 -2.73 -17.97
C TRP A 269 -11.31 -3.33 -18.40
N LEU A 270 -10.33 -2.47 -18.72
CA LEU A 270 -8.94 -2.86 -18.94
C LEU A 270 -8.14 -2.60 -17.65
N GLY A 271 -8.11 -3.57 -16.75
CA GLY A 271 -7.32 -3.52 -15.53
C GLY A 271 -5.85 -3.83 -15.79
N THR A 272 -4.95 -2.96 -15.34
CA THR A 272 -3.50 -3.16 -15.37
C THR A 272 -2.89 -3.07 -13.96
N ASN A 273 -1.62 -3.44 -13.78
CA ASN A 273 -0.93 -3.24 -12.50
C ASN A 273 -0.76 -1.73 -12.17
N GLU A 274 -0.84 -0.88 -13.18
CA GLU A 274 -0.74 0.58 -13.08
C GLU A 274 -2.10 1.19 -12.74
N ILE A 275 -2.96 1.36 -13.75
CA ILE A 275 -4.26 2.04 -13.63
C ILE A 275 -5.25 1.36 -14.58
N PRO A 276 -6.49 1.08 -14.14
CA PRO A 276 -7.52 0.61 -15.04
C PRO A 276 -7.97 1.70 -16.03
N ILE A 277 -8.20 1.32 -17.28
CA ILE A 277 -8.82 2.17 -18.31
C ILE A 277 -10.19 1.59 -18.63
N VAL A 278 -11.20 2.45 -18.80
CA VAL A 278 -12.57 2.02 -19.05
C VAL A 278 -13.13 2.65 -20.32
N GLN A 279 -13.94 1.89 -21.06
CA GLN A 279 -14.67 2.38 -22.23
C GLN A 279 -16.11 1.89 -22.20
N LYS A 280 -17.08 2.78 -22.46
CA LYS A 280 -18.51 2.44 -22.47
C LYS A 280 -18.97 2.04 -23.86
N PHE A 281 -19.90 1.09 -23.94
CA PHE A 281 -20.63 0.76 -25.16
C PHE A 281 -22.06 0.31 -24.87
N VAL A 282 -22.91 0.30 -25.90
CA VAL A 282 -24.32 -0.09 -25.82
C VAL A 282 -24.55 -1.36 -26.61
N LEU A 283 -25.11 -2.39 -25.96
CA LEU A 283 -25.62 -3.61 -26.58
C LEU A 283 -27.11 -3.45 -26.87
N LEU A 284 -27.50 -3.69 -28.10
CA LEU A 284 -28.87 -3.65 -28.60
C LEU A 284 -29.47 -5.06 -28.65
N GLU A 285 -30.80 -5.10 -28.77
CA GLU A 285 -31.56 -6.31 -29.15
C GLU A 285 -31.15 -6.90 -30.51
#